data_AF-A0A956M5L8-F1
#
_entry.id   AF-A0A956M5L8-F1
#
_cell.length_a   1.000
_cell.length_b   1.000
_cell.length_c   1.000
_cell.angle_alpha   90.00
_cell.angle_beta   90.00
_cell.angle_gamma   90.00
#
_symmetry.space_group_name_H-M   'P 1'
#
loop_
_entity.id
_entity.type
_entity.pdbx_description
1 polymer ?
#
loop_
_entity_poly.entity_id
_entity_poly.type
_entity_poly.pdbx_seq_one_letter_code
_entity_poly.pdbx_strand_id
1 'polypeptide(L)'
;EITRDQWRRTMASEAPAEWAADKADDAWPANSVSWLQAVAFCNRLSSSLGLEEAYEISASDVVRLIPERSGYRLPTEAEWEYACRAGTATPWFFGWSDDRLGEFAWEQSVHDVATRLANPWGFHDLTGNVLEWCHDRFDQPYDEKALTDPRGPDGGARLSNRVLRGGSFDVV
;
A
#
# COMPACT_ATOMS: atom_id res chain seq x y z
N GLU A 1 -4.37 1.18 -5.66
CA GLU A 1 -4.96 0.81 -4.34
C GLU A 1 -5.93 -0.39 -4.43
N ILE A 2 -6.11 -1.13 -3.33
CA ILE A 2 -7.16 -2.17 -3.19
C ILE A 2 -8.51 -1.48 -2.94
N THR A 3 -9.58 -1.91 -3.61
CA THR A 3 -10.92 -1.29 -3.43
C THR A 3 -11.69 -1.86 -2.24
N ARG A 4 -12.71 -1.15 -1.76
CA ARG A 4 -13.63 -1.62 -0.71
C ARG A 4 -14.36 -2.90 -1.12
N ASP A 5 -14.77 -3.03 -2.37
CA ASP A 5 -15.35 -4.27 -2.89
C ASP A 5 -14.37 -5.45 -2.83
N GLN A 6 -13.12 -5.25 -3.29
CA GLN A 6 -12.08 -6.28 -3.20
C GLN A 6 -11.80 -6.69 -1.74
N TRP A 7 -11.76 -5.70 -0.83
CA TRP A 7 -11.63 -5.94 0.60
C TRP A 7 -12.78 -6.80 1.13
N ARG A 8 -14.03 -6.38 0.92
CA ARG A 8 -15.24 -7.09 1.38
C ARG A 8 -15.27 -8.53 0.87
N ARG A 9 -14.90 -8.78 -0.38
CA ARG A 9 -14.85 -10.13 -0.96
C ARG A 9 -13.79 -11.03 -0.33
N THR A 10 -12.69 -10.47 0.16
CA THR A 10 -11.54 -11.21 0.71
C THR A 10 -11.61 -11.37 2.22
N MET A 11 -12.04 -10.32 2.92
CA MET A 11 -12.06 -10.20 4.38
C MET A 11 -13.45 -10.43 4.98
N ALA A 12 -14.45 -10.70 4.14
CA ALA A 12 -15.84 -10.95 4.53
C ALA A 12 -16.39 -9.80 5.41
N SER A 13 -16.77 -10.10 6.66
CA SER A 13 -17.34 -9.14 7.61
C SER A 13 -16.31 -8.26 8.33
N GLU A 14 -15.02 -8.39 8.03
CA GLU A 14 -13.94 -7.58 8.64
C GLU A 14 -13.71 -6.26 7.88
N ALA A 15 -14.80 -5.58 7.52
CA ALA A 15 -14.74 -4.22 6.98
C ALA A 15 -14.83 -3.19 8.13
N PRO A 16 -14.12 -2.04 8.04
CA PRO A 16 -14.31 -0.92 8.94
C PRO A 16 -15.78 -0.47 9.01
N ALA A 17 -16.23 -0.06 10.21
CA ALA A 17 -17.65 0.22 10.48
C ALA A 17 -18.14 1.51 9.80
N GLU A 18 -17.23 2.40 9.44
CA GLU A 18 -17.49 3.66 8.74
C GLU A 18 -17.70 3.49 7.23
N TRP A 19 -17.39 2.33 6.66
CA TRP A 19 -17.68 2.07 5.26
C TRP A 19 -19.19 1.87 5.09
N ALA A 20 -19.76 2.45 4.04
CA ALA A 20 -21.18 2.31 3.79
C ALA A 20 -21.50 0.82 3.55
N ALA A 21 -22.67 0.36 3.98
CA ALA A 21 -23.12 -1.00 3.73
C ALA A 21 -23.67 -1.17 2.29
N ASP A 22 -23.89 -0.07 1.57
CA ASP A 22 -24.32 -0.08 0.18
C ASP A 22 -23.13 -0.07 -0.78
N LYS A 23 -23.42 -0.28 -2.07
CA LYS A 23 -22.40 -0.40 -3.13
C LYS A 23 -21.90 0.94 -3.66
N ALA A 24 -22.30 2.05 -3.05
CA ALA A 24 -21.97 3.38 -3.57
C ALA A 24 -20.47 3.70 -3.47
N ASP A 25 -19.74 2.99 -2.62
CA ASP A 25 -18.30 3.16 -2.37
C ASP A 25 -17.45 1.95 -2.80
N ASP A 26 -18.01 1.01 -3.57
CA ASP A 26 -17.33 -0.25 -3.94
C ASP A 26 -15.99 -0.02 -4.67
N ALA A 27 -15.91 1.08 -5.44
CA ALA A 27 -14.72 1.48 -6.20
C ALA A 27 -13.76 2.38 -5.40
N TRP A 28 -14.11 2.82 -4.19
CA TRP A 28 -13.21 3.60 -3.35
C TRP A 28 -12.10 2.70 -2.82
N PRO A 29 -10.90 3.25 -2.57
CA PRO A 29 -9.86 2.50 -1.90
C PRO A 29 -10.29 2.06 -0.49
N ALA A 30 -9.87 0.86 -0.13
CA ALA A 30 -9.94 0.36 1.24
C ALA A 30 -9.03 1.20 2.13
N ASN A 31 -9.63 1.92 3.07
CA ASN A 31 -8.95 2.80 4.02
C ASN A 31 -9.38 2.52 5.47
N SER A 32 -8.78 3.19 6.45
CA SER A 32 -9.01 2.90 7.88
C SER A 32 -8.72 1.44 8.28
N VAL A 33 -7.81 0.79 7.56
CA VAL A 33 -7.35 -0.56 7.89
C VAL A 33 -5.96 -0.49 8.51
N SER A 34 -5.75 -1.26 9.57
CA SER A 34 -4.44 -1.40 10.19
C SER A 34 -3.48 -2.17 9.27
N TRP A 35 -2.18 -1.95 9.46
CA TRP A 35 -1.15 -2.72 8.76
C TRP A 35 -1.31 -4.24 8.94
N LEU A 36 -1.70 -4.69 10.14
CA LEU A 36 -1.92 -6.12 10.40
C LEU A 36 -3.13 -6.66 9.61
N GLN A 37 -4.20 -5.88 9.48
CA GLN A 37 -5.33 -6.25 8.62
C GLN A 37 -4.92 -6.30 7.14
N ALA A 38 -4.07 -5.38 6.68
CA ALA A 38 -3.56 -5.39 5.30
C ALA A 38 -2.67 -6.63 5.03
N VAL A 39 -1.81 -7.01 5.98
CA VAL A 39 -1.04 -8.27 5.95
C VAL A 39 -1.97 -9.49 5.91
N ALA A 40 -2.99 -9.53 6.76
CA ALA A 40 -3.97 -10.60 6.77
C ALA A 40 -4.75 -10.68 5.44
N PHE A 41 -5.10 -9.54 4.85
CA PHE A 41 -5.71 -9.46 3.52
C PHE A 41 -4.81 -10.12 2.47
N CYS A 42 -3.50 -9.82 2.44
CA CYS A 42 -2.56 -10.44 1.50
C CYS A 42 -2.55 -11.96 1.62
N ASN A 43 -2.48 -12.50 2.85
CA ASN A 43 -2.52 -13.96 3.06
C ASN A 43 -3.86 -14.55 2.63
N ARG A 44 -5.00 -13.95 3.00
CA ARG A 44 -6.32 -14.46 2.62
C ARG A 44 -6.55 -14.43 1.12
N LEU A 45 -6.13 -13.36 0.45
CA LEU A 45 -6.18 -13.28 -1.02
C LEU A 45 -5.35 -14.40 -1.64
N SER A 46 -4.11 -14.59 -1.16
CA SER A 46 -3.22 -15.66 -1.63
C SER A 46 -3.86 -17.04 -1.47
N SER A 47 -4.37 -17.35 -0.28
CA SER A 47 -5.02 -18.62 0.02
C SER A 47 -6.29 -18.86 -0.81
N SER A 48 -7.09 -17.81 -1.07
CA SER A 48 -8.27 -17.93 -1.94
C SER A 48 -7.92 -18.24 -3.41
N LEU A 49 -6.69 -17.95 -3.81
CA LEU A 49 -6.16 -18.21 -5.15
C LEU A 49 -5.24 -19.45 -5.20
N GLY A 50 -5.08 -20.17 -4.10
CA GLY A 50 -4.23 -21.36 -4.01
C GLY A 50 -2.72 -21.07 -4.04
N LEU A 51 -2.31 -19.85 -3.68
CA LEU A 51 -0.91 -19.44 -3.55
C LEU A 51 -0.39 -19.65 -2.12
N GLU A 52 0.93 -19.71 -1.96
CA GLU A 52 1.55 -19.80 -0.64
C GLU A 52 1.48 -18.45 0.11
N GLU A 53 1.05 -18.45 1.36
CA GLU A 53 0.96 -17.23 2.16
C GLU A 53 2.33 -16.59 2.43
N ALA A 54 2.56 -15.38 1.93
CA ALA A 54 3.85 -14.69 2.06
C ALA A 54 4.20 -14.31 3.52
N TYR A 55 3.22 -14.21 4.42
CA TYR A 55 3.45 -13.89 5.82
C TYR A 55 3.19 -15.07 6.75
N GLU A 56 4.06 -15.24 7.76
CA GLU A 56 3.76 -16.03 8.96
C GLU A 56 3.37 -15.07 10.09
N ILE A 57 2.22 -15.32 10.72
CA ILE A 57 1.68 -14.49 11.80
C ILE A 57 1.57 -15.36 13.05
N SER A 58 2.29 -14.99 14.11
CA SER A 58 2.22 -15.71 15.38
C SER A 58 0.97 -15.35 16.19
N ALA A 59 0.63 -16.16 17.20
CA ALA A 59 -0.47 -15.87 18.12
C ALA A 59 -0.29 -14.58 18.96
N SER A 60 0.89 -13.96 18.92
CA SER A 60 1.19 -12.68 19.56
C SER A 60 1.42 -11.55 18.53
N ASP A 61 0.85 -11.70 17.33
CA ASP A 61 0.92 -10.75 16.21
C ASP A 61 2.34 -10.41 15.76
N VAL A 62 3.28 -11.36 15.93
CA VAL A 62 4.61 -11.23 15.34
C VAL A 62 4.51 -11.68 13.88
N VAL A 63 4.72 -10.74 12.97
CA VAL A 63 4.65 -10.96 11.51
C VAL A 63 6.05 -11.14 10.94
N ARG A 64 6.24 -12.20 10.16
CA ARG A 64 7.46 -12.49 9.40
C ARG A 64 7.12 -12.64 7.92
N LEU A 65 7.84 -11.93 7.05
CA LEU A 65 7.76 -12.09 5.60
C LEU A 65 8.65 -13.27 5.15
N ILE A 66 8.11 -14.13 4.29
CA ILE A 66 8.80 -15.22 3.58
C ILE A 66 8.75 -14.89 2.08
N PRO A 67 9.72 -14.12 1.56
CA PRO A 67 9.62 -13.51 0.23
C PRO A 67 9.74 -14.50 -0.93
N GLU A 68 10.21 -15.73 -0.67
CA GLU A 68 10.29 -16.80 -1.67
C GLU A 68 8.92 -17.44 -1.96
N ARG A 69 7.91 -17.19 -1.12
CA ARG A 69 6.56 -17.71 -1.31
C ARG A 69 5.83 -16.94 -2.41
N SER A 70 5.01 -17.66 -3.16
CA SER A 70 4.29 -17.18 -4.34
C SER A 70 3.14 -16.21 -4.07
N GLY A 71 2.73 -16.02 -2.82
CA GLY A 71 1.58 -15.18 -2.46
C GLY A 71 1.83 -13.68 -2.51
N TYR A 72 0.72 -12.96 -2.39
CA TYR A 72 0.71 -11.51 -2.28
C TYR A 72 1.31 -11.03 -0.95
N ARG A 73 1.88 -9.84 -1.00
CA ARG A 73 2.43 -9.12 0.15
C ARG A 73 2.32 -7.62 -0.06
N LEU A 74 2.51 -6.85 1.01
CA LEU A 74 2.76 -5.42 0.87
C LEU A 74 4.08 -5.19 0.13
N PRO A 75 4.17 -4.14 -0.71
CA PRO A 75 5.43 -3.76 -1.32
C PRO A 75 6.44 -3.37 -0.23
N THR A 76 7.72 -3.57 -0.49
CA THR A 76 8.72 -2.83 0.29
C THR A 76 8.63 -1.35 -0.08
N GLU A 77 9.12 -0.48 0.78
CA GLU A 77 9.18 0.96 0.50
C GLU A 77 9.98 1.25 -0.78
N ALA A 78 11.07 0.51 -0.99
CA ALA A 78 11.88 0.65 -2.19
C ALA A 78 11.15 0.18 -3.46
N GLU A 79 10.39 -0.92 -3.38
CA GLU A 79 9.55 -1.37 -4.50
C GLU A 79 8.45 -0.36 -4.81
N TRP A 80 7.82 0.20 -3.77
CA TRP A 80 6.82 1.24 -3.91
C TRP A 80 7.39 2.49 -4.60
N GLU A 81 8.54 2.98 -4.14
CA GLU A 81 9.18 4.15 -4.75
C GLU A 81 9.61 3.89 -6.19
N TYR A 82 10.16 2.70 -6.46
CA TYR A 82 10.57 2.31 -7.80
C TYR A 82 9.38 2.28 -8.77
N ALA A 83 8.25 1.70 -8.34
CA ALA A 83 7.01 1.71 -9.10
C ALA A 83 6.46 3.12 -9.29
N CYS A 84 6.51 3.97 -8.26
CA CYS A 84 6.08 5.37 -8.32
C CYS A 84 6.88 6.18 -9.34
N ARG A 85 8.21 6.10 -9.26
CA ARG A 85 9.11 6.83 -10.18
C ARG A 85 8.97 6.36 -11.62
N ALA A 86 8.69 5.09 -11.87
CA ALA A 86 8.51 4.52 -13.21
C ALA A 86 9.59 4.95 -14.23
N GLY A 87 10.86 4.95 -13.78
CA GLY A 87 12.02 5.34 -14.59
C GLY A 87 12.35 6.83 -14.63
N THR A 88 11.60 7.68 -13.94
CA THR A 88 11.91 9.11 -13.81
C THR A 88 12.89 9.39 -12.68
N ALA A 89 13.68 10.45 -12.82
CA ALA A 89 14.60 10.96 -11.79
C ALA A 89 14.12 12.28 -11.16
N THR A 90 12.90 12.70 -11.49
CA THR A 90 12.28 13.93 -11.01
C THR A 90 11.61 13.71 -9.65
N PRO A 91 11.32 14.80 -8.89
CA PRO A 91 10.58 14.71 -7.63
C PRO A 91 9.19 14.07 -7.80
N TRP A 92 8.47 14.46 -8.85
CA TRP A 92 7.22 13.83 -9.27
C TRP A 92 7.46 13.00 -10.52
N PHE A 93 6.78 11.87 -10.69
CA PHE A 93 6.89 11.10 -11.94
C PHE A 93 6.36 11.88 -13.17
N PHE A 94 5.67 13.01 -12.95
CA PHE A 94 5.13 13.89 -13.97
C PHE A 94 5.89 15.22 -14.13
N GLY A 95 6.99 15.46 -13.39
CA GLY A 95 7.83 16.65 -13.57
C GLY A 95 8.55 17.16 -12.32
N TRP A 96 9.09 18.37 -12.44
CA TRP A 96 9.84 19.04 -11.37
C TRP A 96 8.96 19.88 -10.43
N SER A 97 7.77 20.25 -10.87
CA SER A 97 6.80 21.04 -10.12
C SER A 97 5.51 20.26 -9.90
N ASP A 98 4.72 20.72 -8.93
CA ASP A 98 3.39 20.26 -8.56
C ASP A 98 2.27 20.86 -9.44
N ASP A 99 2.60 21.65 -10.48
CA ASP A 99 1.62 22.31 -11.36
C ASP A 99 0.60 21.35 -11.99
N ARG A 100 0.97 20.07 -12.12
CA ARG A 100 0.15 19.01 -12.72
C ARG A 100 -0.44 18.06 -11.69
N LEU A 101 -0.28 18.31 -10.40
CA LEU A 101 -0.71 17.40 -9.33
C LEU A 101 -2.20 17.02 -9.46
N GLY A 102 -3.06 18.00 -9.78
CA GLY A 102 -4.49 17.75 -10.00
C GLY A 102 -4.83 16.90 -11.24
N GLU A 103 -3.89 16.58 -12.14
CA GLU A 103 -4.09 15.60 -13.22
C GLU A 103 -3.85 14.16 -12.75
N PHE A 104 -3.01 13.98 -11.73
CA PHE A 104 -2.48 12.68 -11.28
C PHE A 104 -2.97 12.28 -9.88
N ALA A 105 -3.46 13.23 -9.07
CA ALA A 105 -3.75 13.03 -7.67
C ALA A 105 -5.17 13.50 -7.26
N TRP A 106 -5.69 12.85 -6.22
CA TRP A 106 -6.82 13.33 -5.44
C TRP A 106 -6.32 13.81 -4.09
N GLU A 107 -6.46 15.10 -3.79
CA GLU A 107 -5.79 15.72 -2.64
C GLU A 107 -6.73 16.11 -1.48
N GLN A 108 -8.06 15.97 -1.63
CA GLN A 108 -9.02 16.55 -0.67
C GLN A 108 -10.07 15.56 -0.16
N SER A 109 -10.29 14.47 -0.88
CA SER A 109 -11.24 13.44 -0.51
C SER A 109 -10.87 12.12 -1.16
N VAL A 110 -11.46 11.05 -0.65
CA VAL A 110 -11.39 9.72 -1.26
C VAL A 110 -12.26 9.69 -2.52
N HIS A 111 -11.75 9.07 -3.58
CA HIS A 111 -12.46 8.88 -4.84
C HIS A 111 -12.30 7.45 -5.35
N ASP A 112 -13.11 7.10 -6.35
CA ASP A 112 -12.95 5.87 -7.13
C ASP A 112 -11.51 5.74 -7.65
N VAL A 113 -10.93 4.56 -7.48
CA VAL A 113 -9.56 4.26 -7.95
C VAL A 113 -9.42 4.43 -9.46
N ALA A 114 -8.21 4.74 -9.91
CA ALA A 114 -7.85 4.85 -11.32
C ALA A 114 -8.67 5.88 -12.13
N THR A 115 -9.13 6.94 -11.47
CA THR A 115 -9.85 8.06 -12.12
C THR A 115 -8.95 9.25 -12.47
N ARG A 116 -7.70 9.26 -11.99
CA ARG A 116 -6.63 10.18 -12.42
C ARG A 116 -5.65 9.51 -13.37
N LEU A 117 -4.80 10.31 -14.01
CA LEU A 117 -3.81 9.80 -14.96
C LEU A 117 -2.82 8.85 -14.27
N ALA A 118 -2.42 7.81 -14.99
CA ALA A 118 -1.38 6.88 -14.55
C ALA A 118 0.03 7.45 -14.73
N ASN A 119 0.98 6.88 -14.01
CA ASN A 119 2.40 7.06 -14.30
C ASN A 119 2.82 6.31 -15.59
N PRO A 120 4.06 6.48 -16.08
CA PRO A 120 4.54 5.84 -17.32
C PRO A 120 4.45 4.30 -17.37
N TRP A 121 4.32 3.62 -16.23
CA TRP A 121 4.16 2.16 -16.15
C TRP A 121 2.70 1.71 -16.01
N GLY A 122 1.75 2.65 -16.00
CA GLY A 122 0.32 2.35 -15.90
C GLY A 122 -0.20 2.23 -14.48
N PHE A 123 0.58 2.60 -13.46
CA PHE A 123 0.09 2.65 -12.08
C PHE A 123 -0.68 3.95 -11.83
N HIS A 124 -1.83 3.84 -11.18
CA HIS A 124 -2.67 4.95 -10.75
C HIS A 124 -2.55 5.17 -9.25
N ASP A 125 -2.98 6.35 -8.80
CA ASP A 125 -3.18 6.68 -7.39
C ASP A 125 -1.91 6.56 -6.52
N LEU A 126 -0.72 6.63 -7.13
CA LEU A 126 0.57 6.64 -6.40
C LEU A 126 0.90 8.02 -5.79
N THR A 127 0.00 8.99 -5.96
CA THR A 127 0.09 10.33 -5.40
C THR A 127 -1.32 10.78 -5.04
N GLY A 128 -1.65 10.91 -3.75
CA GLY A 128 -2.98 11.25 -3.26
C GLY A 128 -3.93 10.04 -3.11
N ASN A 129 -5.23 10.32 -3.04
CA ASN A 129 -6.30 9.40 -2.64
C ASN A 129 -6.08 8.88 -1.21
N VAL A 130 -5.49 7.70 -1.00
CA VAL A 130 -5.11 7.22 0.34
C VAL A 130 -3.65 6.83 0.45
N LEU A 131 -3.10 6.97 1.67
CA LEU A 131 -1.76 6.48 1.96
C LEU A 131 -1.71 4.95 1.84
N GLU A 132 -0.63 4.45 1.24
CA GLU A 132 -0.43 3.03 0.97
C GLU A 132 0.58 2.40 1.95
N TRP A 133 0.16 1.33 2.64
CA TRP A 133 1.03 0.58 3.56
C TRP A 133 2.17 -0.11 2.82
N CYS A 134 3.40 0.10 3.27
CA CYS A 134 4.56 -0.70 2.89
C CYS A 134 4.86 -1.77 3.97
N HIS A 135 5.63 -2.79 3.60
CA HIS A 135 6.09 -3.82 4.54
C HIS A 135 6.99 -3.22 5.64
N ASP A 136 7.83 -2.26 5.24
CA ASP A 136 8.93 -1.71 6.01
C ASP A 136 8.48 -1.09 7.34
N ARG A 137 9.38 -1.19 8.32
CA ARG A 137 9.28 -0.43 9.57
C ARG A 137 9.71 1.00 9.31
N PHE A 138 9.01 1.93 9.93
CA PHE A 138 9.50 3.30 10.00
C PHE A 138 10.63 3.35 11.04
N ASP A 139 11.85 3.57 10.57
CA ASP A 139 13.07 3.68 11.38
C ASP A 139 13.83 4.98 11.04
N GLN A 140 14.79 5.35 11.88
CA GLN A 140 15.72 6.48 11.72
C GLN A 140 16.55 6.37 10.41
N PRO A 141 17.22 7.45 9.96
CA PRO A 141 17.38 7.76 8.53
C PRO A 141 18.10 6.66 7.74
N TYR A 142 17.76 6.56 6.46
CA TYR A 142 18.34 5.59 5.54
C TYR A 142 19.88 5.59 5.60
N ASP A 143 20.46 4.39 5.70
CA ASP A 143 21.90 4.21 5.49
C ASP A 143 22.21 4.62 4.03
N GLU A 144 23.23 5.45 3.82
CA GLU A 144 23.61 5.97 2.49
C GLU A 144 24.17 4.88 1.55
N LYS A 145 24.25 3.64 2.04
CA LYS A 145 24.70 2.50 1.24
C LYS A 145 23.62 2.08 0.25
N ALA A 146 24.04 1.89 -1.00
CA ALA A 146 23.22 1.21 -1.99
C ALA A 146 22.93 -0.23 -1.52
N LEU A 147 21.65 -0.58 -1.46
CA LEU A 147 21.16 -1.93 -1.14
C LEU A 147 20.44 -2.50 -2.36
N THR A 148 20.52 -3.82 -2.55
CA THR A 148 19.70 -4.56 -3.52
C THR A 148 18.52 -5.17 -2.79
N ASP A 149 17.29 -4.88 -3.26
CA ASP A 149 16.02 -5.33 -2.68
C ASP A 149 15.93 -5.14 -1.15
N PRO A 150 16.13 -3.91 -0.62
CA PRO A 150 16.01 -3.66 0.81
C PRO A 150 14.59 -3.93 1.29
N ARG A 151 14.49 -4.50 2.50
CA ARG A 151 13.22 -4.93 3.13
C ARG A 151 12.97 -4.20 4.46
N GLY A 152 13.73 -3.14 4.73
CA GLY A 152 13.77 -2.46 6.01
C GLY A 152 14.48 -3.28 7.10
N PRO A 153 14.56 -2.76 8.33
CA PRO A 153 15.27 -3.41 9.42
C PRO A 153 14.61 -4.72 9.88
N ASP A 154 15.41 -5.79 9.97
CA ASP A 154 15.01 -7.08 10.52
C ASP A 154 14.76 -6.95 12.04
N GLY A 155 13.53 -7.22 12.48
CA GLY A 155 13.27 -7.27 13.91
C GLY A 155 11.84 -7.67 14.26
N GLY A 156 11.68 -8.68 15.11
CA GLY A 156 10.39 -9.19 15.61
C GLY A 156 9.71 -8.33 16.68
N ALA A 157 9.75 -6.99 16.57
CA ALA A 157 9.16 -6.09 17.56
C ALA A 157 7.74 -5.61 17.16
N ARG A 158 6.92 -5.25 18.15
CA ARG A 158 5.47 -4.94 18.05
C ARG A 158 5.07 -4.00 16.89
N LEU A 159 3.77 -4.05 16.56
CA LEU A 159 3.04 -3.40 15.46
C LEU A 159 3.21 -1.87 15.30
N SER A 160 3.98 -1.19 16.14
CA SER A 160 4.14 0.27 16.09
C SER A 160 5.20 0.69 15.07
N ASN A 161 4.83 1.65 14.21
CA ASN A 161 5.64 2.36 13.21
C ASN A 161 5.92 1.56 11.93
N ARG A 162 5.01 1.65 10.96
CA ARG A 162 5.14 1.10 9.59
C ARG A 162 5.12 2.23 8.58
N VAL A 163 5.82 2.04 7.47
CA VAL A 163 5.89 3.03 6.40
C VAL A 163 4.56 3.13 5.66
N LEU A 164 4.12 4.36 5.42
CA LEU A 164 3.04 4.74 4.53
C LEU A 164 3.63 5.61 3.42
N ARG A 165 3.20 5.40 2.18
CA ARG A 165 3.66 6.17 1.01
C ARG A 165 2.48 6.74 0.21
N GLY A 166 2.78 7.65 -0.72
CA GLY A 166 1.82 8.19 -1.69
C GLY A 166 1.16 9.50 -1.31
N GLY A 167 1.27 9.94 -0.04
CA GLY A 167 0.42 11.01 0.48
C GLY A 167 -1.04 10.53 0.67
N SER A 168 -1.85 11.32 1.34
CA SER A 168 -3.32 11.16 1.37
C SER A 168 -3.98 12.51 1.15
N PHE A 169 -5.30 12.51 1.04
CA PHE A 169 -6.13 13.72 1.03
C PHE A 169 -5.90 14.70 2.20
N ASP A 170 -5.12 14.35 3.24
CA ASP A 170 -4.80 15.22 4.37
C ASP A 170 -3.30 15.55 4.49
N VAL A 171 -2.42 14.91 3.69
CA VAL A 171 -0.97 15.17 3.68
C VAL A 171 -0.40 14.83 2.30
N VAL A 172 0.05 15.85 1.56
CA VAL A 172 0.87 15.71 0.35
C VAL A 172 2.30 16.11 0.67
#